data_AF-A0A945AUG8-F1
#
_entry.id   AF-A0A945AUG8-F1
#
_cell.length_a   1.000
_cell.length_b   1.000
_cell.length_c   1.000
_cell.angle_alpha   90.00
_cell.angle_beta   90.00
_cell.angle_gamma   90.00
#
_symmetry.space_group_name_H-M   'P 1'
#
loop_
_entity.id
_entity.type
_entity.pdbx_description
1 polymer ?
#
loop_
_entity_poly.entity_id
_entity_poly.type
_entity_poly.pdbx_seq_one_letter_code
_entity_poly.pdbx_strand_id
1 'polypeptide(L)'
;MTSGLVLIVASLCVSGCNSKAAIRSTDIRRYIAPKEKTLSPADIARPTRRPAGERPSEIEYDLPAGWTELSGPTGMRLATLAIGDGQEVSIIPAAGTLRSNVERWQKQLDADASAETISSLVDSAMEKAGSVDVQGKKATVVLLTQSGDEAGDDVEAILGGMLPMTEEMTLFVKFKGASAVAKKEQKKFLQFMATLRMSAAESVVEE
;
A
#
# COMPACT_ATOMS: atom_id res chain seq x y z
N MET A 1 44.89 74.13 43.87
CA MET A 1 44.32 74.58 42.58
C MET A 1 44.17 73.38 41.68
N THR A 2 43.05 73.39 40.96
CA THR A 2 42.39 72.36 40.16
C THR A 2 43.12 71.91 38.90
N SER A 3 42.68 70.74 38.43
CA SER A 3 42.58 70.27 37.05
C SER A 3 43.74 69.49 36.44
N GLY A 4 43.41 68.33 35.87
CA GLY A 4 44.22 67.71 34.81
C GLY A 4 44.04 66.20 34.62
N LEU A 5 42.85 65.77 34.22
CA LEU A 5 42.54 64.47 33.60
C LEU A 5 43.47 64.18 32.39
N VAL A 6 43.87 62.92 32.15
CA VAL A 6 43.74 62.18 30.86
C VAL A 6 44.25 60.73 31.01
N LEU A 7 43.34 59.79 30.74
CA LEU A 7 43.52 58.36 30.49
C LEU A 7 44.19 58.10 29.14
N ILE A 8 45.04 57.08 29.02
CA ILE A 8 45.07 56.20 27.84
C ILE A 8 45.27 54.74 28.30
N VAL A 9 44.24 53.93 28.07
CA VAL A 9 44.22 52.47 28.25
C VAL A 9 44.52 51.83 26.89
N ALA A 10 45.45 50.87 26.86
CA ALA A 10 45.80 50.10 25.68
C ALA A 10 44.72 49.05 25.37
N SER A 11 44.13 49.13 24.18
CA SER A 11 43.21 48.13 23.62
C SER A 11 43.95 46.87 23.18
N LEU A 12 43.54 45.72 23.71
CA LEU A 12 43.86 44.38 23.22
C LEU A 12 42.66 43.82 22.46
N CYS A 13 42.82 43.56 21.18
CA CYS A 13 41.86 42.81 20.36
C CYS A 13 42.13 41.30 20.51
N VAL A 14 41.14 40.53 20.96
CA VAL A 14 41.00 39.11 20.59
C VAL A 14 39.51 38.83 20.35
N SER A 15 39.16 38.64 19.09
CA SER A 15 37.87 38.09 18.67
C SER A 15 37.87 36.58 18.89
N GLY A 16 36.79 36.03 19.49
CA GLY A 16 36.64 34.58 19.64
C GLY A 16 35.29 34.13 20.21
N CYS A 17 34.38 33.77 19.31
CA CYS A 17 33.25 32.84 19.40
C CYS A 17 32.37 32.76 20.67
N ASN A 18 31.16 33.26 20.47
CA ASN A 18 29.89 32.99 21.15
C ASN A 18 29.56 31.49 21.27
N SER A 19 29.11 31.03 22.45
CA SER A 19 28.09 29.98 22.66
C SER A 19 27.86 29.77 24.16
N LYS A 20 26.89 30.49 24.75
CA LYS A 20 26.32 30.14 26.06
C LYS A 20 25.46 28.88 25.94
N ALA A 21 26.09 27.72 25.79
CA ALA A 21 25.44 26.40 25.95
C ALA A 21 26.49 25.28 26.08
N ALA A 22 27.48 25.44 26.95
CA ALA A 22 28.35 24.33 27.32
C ALA A 22 27.71 23.59 28.50
N ILE A 23 27.12 22.41 28.23
CA ILE A 23 26.71 21.47 29.27
C ILE A 23 27.96 21.07 30.03
N ARG A 24 28.03 21.39 31.33
CA ARG A 24 29.14 21.00 32.19
C ARG A 24 28.90 19.57 32.70
N SER A 25 29.95 18.77 32.81
CA SER A 25 29.90 17.37 33.27
C SER A 25 29.29 17.17 34.67
N THR A 26 29.04 18.24 35.42
CA THR A 26 28.45 18.22 36.77
C THR A 26 26.96 18.56 36.79
N ASP A 27 26.34 18.77 35.62
CA ASP A 27 24.93 19.15 35.49
C ASP A 27 24.03 17.89 35.57
N ILE A 28 23.79 17.39 36.79
CA ILE A 28 22.92 16.22 37.01
C ILE A 28 21.46 16.69 37.05
N ARG A 29 20.72 16.46 35.97
CA ARG A 29 19.26 16.62 35.96
C ARG A 29 18.61 15.29 36.37
N ARG A 30 17.84 15.29 37.45
CA ARG A 30 16.96 14.16 37.79
C ARG A 30 15.89 14.06 36.72
N TYR A 31 15.90 12.96 35.96
CA TYR A 31 14.81 12.59 35.08
C TYR A 31 13.89 11.62 35.83
N ILE A 32 12.61 11.97 35.94
CA ILE A 32 11.58 11.01 36.32
C ILE A 32 11.06 10.42 35.01
N ALA A 33 11.53 9.23 34.66
CA ALA A 33 10.93 8.47 33.57
C ALA A 33 9.53 8.02 34.04
N PRO A 34 8.45 8.27 33.28
CA PRO A 34 7.18 7.60 33.53
C PRO A 34 7.43 6.09 33.49
N LYS A 35 6.87 5.32 34.44
CA LYS A 35 6.90 3.85 34.35
C LYS A 35 6.35 3.45 32.99
N GLU A 36 7.11 2.63 32.26
CA GLU A 36 6.65 2.01 31.01
C GLU A 36 5.27 1.41 31.23
N LYS A 37 4.29 1.91 30.47
CA LYS A 37 3.06 1.18 30.24
C LYS A 37 3.46 0.02 29.33
N THR A 38 3.47 -1.19 29.87
CA THR A 38 3.66 -2.42 29.09
C THR A 38 2.78 -2.34 27.86
N LEU A 39 3.42 -2.25 26.69
CA LEU A 39 2.71 -2.29 25.42
C LEU A 39 2.11 -3.69 25.32
N SER A 40 0.78 -3.73 25.35
CA SER A 40 0.05 -4.97 25.12
C SER A 40 0.17 -5.29 23.63
N PRO A 41 -0.01 -6.54 23.18
CA PRO A 41 -0.07 -6.88 21.74
C PRO A 41 -1.09 -6.05 20.92
N ALA A 42 -1.93 -5.25 21.58
CA ALA A 42 -2.81 -4.25 20.98
C ALA A 42 -2.10 -2.95 20.49
N ASP A 43 -0.86 -2.69 20.88
CA ASP A 43 -0.12 -1.45 20.54
C ASP A 43 0.83 -1.61 19.32
N ILE A 44 0.95 -2.83 18.78
CA ILE A 44 1.48 -3.04 17.43
C ILE A 44 0.40 -2.54 16.49
N ALA A 45 0.71 -1.55 15.65
CA ALA A 45 -0.20 -0.97 14.67
C ALA A 45 -1.15 -2.03 14.09
N ARG A 46 -2.37 -2.06 14.63
CA ARG A 46 -3.46 -2.86 14.10
C ARG A 46 -3.67 -2.34 12.68
N PRO A 47 -3.69 -3.19 11.64
CA PRO A 47 -4.23 -2.74 10.37
C PRO A 47 -5.59 -2.11 10.63
N THR A 48 -5.85 -0.96 10.02
CA THR A 48 -7.13 -0.26 10.17
C THR A 48 -8.22 -1.14 9.58
N ARG A 49 -8.83 -1.99 10.41
CA ARG A 49 -10.06 -2.71 10.09
C ARG A 49 -11.14 -1.66 9.79
N ARG A 50 -11.83 -1.82 8.67
CA ARG A 50 -12.99 -0.99 8.32
C ARG A 50 -13.96 -0.90 9.52
N PRO A 51 -14.41 0.30 9.93
CA PRO A 51 -15.50 0.43 10.90
C PRO A 51 -16.78 -0.18 10.31
N ALA A 52 -17.44 -1.06 11.05
CA ALA A 52 -18.73 -1.61 10.66
C ALA A 52 -19.78 -0.49 10.66
N GLY A 53 -20.03 0.11 9.50
CA GLY A 53 -20.99 1.19 9.30
C GLY A 53 -21.88 0.90 8.09
N GLU A 54 -23.15 0.62 8.38
CA GLU A 54 -24.34 0.58 7.51
C GLU A 54 -24.23 -0.19 6.18
N ARG A 55 -24.80 -1.41 6.24
CA ARG A 55 -24.76 -2.57 5.31
C ARG A 55 -23.55 -3.47 5.58
N PRO A 56 -23.75 -4.78 5.83
CA PRO A 56 -22.66 -5.74 5.85
C PRO A 56 -21.93 -5.61 4.52
N SER A 57 -20.67 -5.17 4.55
CA SER A 57 -19.84 -5.30 3.37
C SER A 57 -19.68 -6.80 3.13
N GLU A 58 -20.04 -7.26 1.93
CA GLU A 58 -19.83 -8.65 1.48
C GLU A 58 -18.35 -9.07 1.60
N ILE A 59 -17.46 -8.08 1.72
CA ILE A 59 -16.02 -8.22 1.88
C ILE A 59 -15.47 -7.39 3.05
N GLU A 60 -14.67 -8.03 3.89
CA GLU A 60 -13.74 -7.41 4.85
C GLU A 60 -12.29 -7.58 4.38
N TYR A 61 -11.40 -6.68 4.82
CA TYR A 61 -9.96 -6.75 4.55
C TYR A 61 -9.18 -5.88 5.52
N ASP A 62 -7.85 -6.06 5.52
CA ASP A 62 -6.89 -5.26 6.27
C ASP A 62 -5.98 -4.51 5.29
N LEU A 63 -5.88 -3.19 5.43
CA LEU A 63 -5.09 -2.36 4.50
C LEU A 63 -3.59 -2.40 4.86
N PRO A 64 -2.70 -2.63 3.87
CA PRO A 64 -1.26 -2.45 4.06
C PRO A 64 -0.90 -1.01 4.43
N ALA A 65 0.27 -0.81 5.03
CA ALA A 65 0.77 0.52 5.35
C ALA A 65 0.87 1.42 4.10
N GLY A 66 0.30 2.61 4.20
CA GLY A 66 0.26 3.61 3.12
C GLY A 66 -0.91 3.43 2.13
N TRP A 67 -1.75 2.41 2.31
CA TRP A 67 -2.99 2.26 1.55
C TRP A 67 -4.15 2.91 2.28
N THR A 68 -5.10 3.47 1.54
CA THR A 68 -6.32 4.05 2.10
C THR A 68 -7.54 3.59 1.31
N GLU A 69 -8.69 3.52 1.96
CA GLU A 69 -9.96 3.33 1.27
C GLU A 69 -10.46 4.69 0.77
N LEU A 70 -10.71 4.81 -0.54
CA LEU A 70 -11.30 6.00 -1.15
C LEU A 70 -12.82 5.98 -1.06
N SER A 71 -13.42 4.81 -1.29
CA SER A 71 -14.88 4.63 -1.22
C SER A 71 -15.24 3.18 -0.91
N GLY A 72 -16.34 3.00 -0.19
CA GLY A 72 -17.01 1.71 -0.03
C GLY A 72 -17.79 1.27 -1.29
N PRO A 73 -18.79 0.37 -1.14
CA PRO A 73 -19.52 -0.18 -2.27
C PRO A 73 -20.24 0.88 -3.11
N THR A 74 -19.92 0.94 -4.40
CA THR A 74 -20.51 1.87 -5.38
C THR A 74 -20.69 1.18 -6.73
N GLY A 75 -21.93 1.10 -7.22
CA GLY A 75 -22.24 0.33 -8.44
C GLY A 75 -21.82 -1.13 -8.31
N MET A 76 -21.02 -1.63 -9.25
CA MET A 76 -20.45 -2.98 -9.21
C MET A 76 -19.19 -3.11 -8.33
N ARG A 77 -18.62 -2.00 -7.85
CA ARG A 77 -17.42 -2.03 -7.01
C ARG A 77 -17.81 -2.29 -5.57
N LEU A 78 -17.14 -3.23 -4.92
CA LEU A 78 -17.26 -3.47 -3.47
C LEU A 78 -16.38 -2.52 -2.65
N ALA A 79 -15.28 -2.05 -3.24
CA ALA A 79 -14.45 -0.99 -2.69
C ALA A 79 -13.57 -0.35 -3.77
N THR A 80 -13.13 0.87 -3.48
CA THR A 80 -12.08 1.58 -4.20
C THR A 80 -11.02 2.00 -3.19
N LEU A 81 -9.76 1.67 -3.45
CA LEU A 81 -8.60 1.95 -2.60
C LEU A 81 -7.63 2.88 -3.33
N ALA A 82 -6.81 3.60 -2.56
CA ALA A 82 -5.66 4.35 -3.04
C ALA A 82 -4.36 3.70 -2.58
N ILE A 83 -3.40 3.61 -3.50
CA ILE A 83 -2.06 3.05 -3.30
C ILE A 83 -1.01 3.99 -3.88
N GLY A 84 0.25 3.85 -3.43
CA GLY A 84 1.33 4.72 -3.90
C GLY A 84 0.99 6.20 -3.66
N ASP A 85 1.06 7.00 -4.72
CA ASP A 85 0.77 8.44 -4.68
C ASP A 85 -0.71 8.77 -4.98
N GLY A 86 -1.63 7.88 -4.60
CA GLY A 86 -3.09 8.07 -4.75
C GLY A 86 -3.70 7.36 -5.96
N GLN A 87 -2.98 6.42 -6.58
CA GLN A 87 -3.49 5.63 -7.69
C GLN A 87 -4.49 4.58 -7.24
N GLU A 88 -5.43 4.25 -8.11
CA GLU A 88 -6.62 3.52 -7.73
C GLU A 88 -6.46 2.00 -7.83
N VAL A 89 -6.96 1.29 -6.81
CA VAL A 89 -7.22 -0.16 -6.84
C VAL A 89 -8.70 -0.40 -6.64
N SER A 90 -9.32 -1.15 -7.54
CA SER A 90 -10.74 -1.50 -7.45
C SER A 90 -10.95 -2.94 -7.04
N ILE A 91 -12.02 -3.20 -6.28
CA ILE A 91 -12.47 -4.55 -5.92
C ILE A 91 -13.84 -4.80 -6.56
N ILE A 92 -13.92 -5.75 -7.49
CA ILE A 92 -15.11 -6.01 -8.30
C ILE A 92 -15.33 -7.52 -8.44
N PRO A 93 -16.54 -8.05 -8.17
CA PRO A 93 -16.92 -9.40 -8.53
C PRO A 93 -17.30 -9.47 -10.02
N ALA A 94 -16.78 -10.46 -10.74
CA ALA A 94 -17.16 -10.70 -12.13
C ALA A 94 -17.04 -12.19 -12.51
N ALA A 95 -17.66 -12.56 -13.63
CA ALA A 95 -17.59 -13.90 -14.18
C ALA A 95 -16.37 -14.10 -15.09
N GLY A 96 -16.12 -15.36 -15.45
CA GLY A 96 -15.12 -15.77 -16.44
C GLY A 96 -13.87 -16.39 -15.83
N THR A 97 -13.08 -17.03 -16.70
CA THR A 97 -11.87 -17.73 -16.27
C THR A 97 -10.74 -16.75 -15.95
N LEU A 98 -9.78 -17.20 -15.13
CA LEU A 98 -8.51 -16.52 -14.88
C LEU A 98 -7.87 -16.06 -16.20
N ARG A 99 -7.61 -16.98 -17.13
CA ARG A 99 -6.96 -16.68 -18.41
C ARG A 99 -7.74 -15.66 -19.25
N SER A 100 -9.05 -15.82 -19.41
CA SER A 100 -9.85 -14.90 -20.23
C SER A 100 -9.86 -13.45 -19.70
N ASN A 101 -9.78 -13.29 -18.37
CA ASN A 101 -9.69 -11.97 -17.76
C ASN A 101 -8.29 -11.37 -17.90
N VAL A 102 -7.24 -12.18 -17.74
CA VAL A 102 -5.85 -11.74 -17.96
C VAL A 102 -5.63 -11.32 -19.42
N GLU A 103 -6.15 -12.08 -20.39
CA GLU A 103 -6.12 -11.69 -21.82
C GLU A 103 -6.86 -10.37 -22.07
N ARG A 104 -8.04 -10.19 -21.45
CA ARG A 104 -8.81 -8.95 -21.57
C ARG A 104 -8.02 -7.76 -21.00
N TRP A 105 -7.30 -7.96 -19.91
CA TRP A 105 -6.47 -6.92 -19.31
C TRP A 105 -5.23 -6.63 -20.14
N GLN A 106 -4.55 -7.64 -20.69
CA GLN A 106 -3.42 -7.40 -21.59
C GLN A 106 -3.85 -6.60 -22.83
N LYS A 107 -5.02 -6.89 -23.39
CA LYS A 107 -5.61 -6.08 -24.50
C LYS A 107 -5.91 -4.63 -24.11
N GLN A 108 -6.04 -4.30 -22.82
CA GLN A 108 -6.17 -2.90 -22.37
C GLN A 108 -4.83 -2.17 -22.30
N LEU A 109 -3.71 -2.89 -22.31
CA LEU A 109 -2.36 -2.35 -22.33
C LEU A 109 -1.83 -2.30 -23.77
N ASP A 110 -2.13 -3.33 -24.57
CA ASP A 110 -1.65 -3.50 -25.94
C ASP A 110 -2.82 -3.67 -26.93
N ALA A 111 -3.63 -2.62 -27.08
CA ALA A 111 -4.87 -2.68 -27.86
C ALA A 111 -4.65 -3.04 -29.35
N ASP A 112 -3.51 -2.64 -29.91
CA ASP A 112 -3.16 -2.86 -31.32
C ASP A 112 -2.30 -4.12 -31.55
N ALA A 113 -1.96 -4.86 -30.49
CA ALA A 113 -1.15 -6.07 -30.61
C ALA A 113 -1.95 -7.23 -31.23
N SER A 114 -1.24 -8.10 -31.96
CA SER A 114 -1.85 -9.29 -32.53
C SER A 114 -2.34 -10.25 -31.43
N ALA A 115 -3.30 -11.12 -31.77
CA ALA A 115 -3.78 -12.14 -30.82
C ALA A 115 -2.67 -13.07 -30.33
N GLU A 116 -1.70 -13.41 -31.20
CA GLU A 116 -0.53 -14.23 -30.86
C GLU A 116 0.38 -13.50 -29.87
N THR A 117 0.65 -12.21 -30.11
CA THR A 117 1.42 -11.37 -29.19
C THR A 117 0.74 -11.29 -27.82
N ILE A 118 -0.57 -11.04 -27.79
CA ILE A 118 -1.34 -11.02 -26.53
C ILE A 118 -1.24 -12.37 -25.81
N SER A 119 -1.41 -13.49 -26.51
CA SER A 119 -1.32 -14.82 -25.90
C SER A 119 0.05 -15.06 -25.27
N SER A 120 1.13 -14.73 -26.00
CA SER A 120 2.51 -14.88 -25.52
C SER A 120 2.80 -14.04 -24.26
N LEU A 121 2.33 -12.79 -24.23
CA LEU A 121 2.46 -11.92 -23.06
C LEU A 121 1.70 -12.48 -21.85
N VAL A 122 0.48 -12.98 -22.08
CA VAL A 122 -0.34 -13.61 -21.04
C VAL A 122 0.31 -14.88 -20.50
N ASP A 123 0.87 -15.72 -21.37
CA ASP A 123 1.58 -16.94 -20.96
C ASP A 123 2.75 -16.62 -20.04
N SER A 124 3.61 -15.68 -20.45
CA SER A 124 4.74 -15.20 -19.65
C SER A 124 4.30 -14.65 -18.28
N ALA A 125 3.24 -13.83 -18.25
CA ALA A 125 2.73 -13.28 -16.99
C ALA A 125 2.13 -14.35 -16.07
N MET A 126 1.45 -15.35 -16.63
CA MET A 126 0.85 -16.45 -15.89
C MET A 126 1.89 -17.41 -15.31
N GLU A 127 3.01 -17.64 -16.02
CA GLU A 127 4.15 -18.42 -15.50
C GLU A 127 4.79 -17.75 -14.28
N LYS A 128 4.80 -16.41 -14.25
CA LYS A 128 5.35 -15.59 -13.15
C LYS A 128 4.33 -15.27 -12.07
N ALA A 129 3.09 -15.74 -12.20
CA ALA A 129 2.02 -15.40 -11.28
C ALA A 129 2.35 -15.84 -9.84
N GLY A 130 2.11 -14.93 -8.90
CA GLY A 130 2.12 -15.25 -7.49
C GLY A 130 0.82 -15.92 -7.05
N SER A 131 0.83 -16.57 -5.89
CA SER A 131 -0.39 -17.05 -5.26
C SER A 131 -0.37 -16.89 -3.75
N VAL A 132 -1.55 -16.67 -3.17
CA VAL A 132 -1.75 -16.58 -1.72
C VAL A 132 -2.97 -17.39 -1.30
N ASP A 133 -2.95 -17.93 -0.08
CA ASP A 133 -4.14 -18.53 0.51
C ASP A 133 -5.05 -17.44 1.07
N VAL A 134 -6.35 -17.55 0.80
CA VAL A 134 -7.39 -16.68 1.32
C VAL A 134 -8.51 -17.56 1.86
N GLN A 135 -8.52 -17.80 3.17
CA GLN A 135 -9.50 -18.68 3.82
C GLN A 135 -9.59 -20.08 3.15
N GLY A 136 -8.46 -20.70 2.83
CA GLY A 136 -8.40 -22.02 2.19
C GLY A 136 -8.65 -22.01 0.67
N LYS A 137 -8.87 -20.84 0.07
CA LYS A 137 -8.99 -20.67 -1.39
C LYS A 137 -7.69 -20.07 -1.94
N LYS A 138 -7.15 -20.68 -2.99
CA LYS A 138 -5.98 -20.15 -3.70
C LYS A 138 -6.37 -18.92 -4.52
N ALA A 139 -5.86 -17.76 -4.13
CA ALA A 139 -5.90 -16.56 -4.96
C ALA A 139 -4.63 -16.47 -5.83
N THR A 140 -4.80 -16.01 -7.06
CA THR A 140 -3.70 -15.79 -8.02
C THR A 140 -3.47 -14.30 -8.19
N VAL A 141 -2.21 -13.88 -8.26
CA VAL A 141 -1.82 -12.49 -8.52
C VAL A 141 -0.90 -12.44 -9.74
N VAL A 142 -1.27 -11.63 -10.72
CA VAL A 142 -0.52 -11.42 -11.96
C VAL A 142 -0.07 -9.97 -12.07
N LEU A 143 1.11 -9.76 -12.64
CA LEU A 143 1.59 -8.46 -13.08
C LEU A 143 1.68 -8.49 -14.61
N LEU A 144 0.94 -7.61 -15.27
CA LEU A 144 0.97 -7.38 -16.71
C LEU A 144 1.65 -6.05 -16.96
N THR A 145 2.58 -6.00 -17.90
CA THR A 145 3.18 -4.76 -18.38
C THR A 145 2.85 -4.59 -19.86
N GLN A 146 2.66 -3.35 -20.29
CA GLN A 146 2.52 -3.02 -21.69
C GLN A 146 3.78 -3.49 -22.44
N SER A 147 3.58 -4.21 -23.54
CA SER A 147 4.64 -4.78 -24.37
C SER A 147 5.60 -5.75 -23.64
N GLY A 148 5.23 -6.25 -22.46
CA GLY A 148 6.00 -7.24 -21.70
C GLY A 148 7.10 -6.66 -20.82
N ASP A 149 7.88 -7.54 -20.18
CA ASP A 149 8.82 -7.14 -19.12
C ASP A 149 10.04 -6.36 -19.64
N GLU A 150 10.33 -6.46 -20.93
CA GLU A 150 11.46 -5.78 -21.58
C GLU A 150 11.19 -4.30 -21.83
N ALA A 151 9.94 -3.85 -21.70
CA ALA A 151 9.53 -2.47 -21.96
C ALA A 151 10.01 -1.47 -20.88
N GLY A 152 10.62 -1.95 -19.79
CA GLY A 152 11.17 -1.13 -18.71
C GLY A 152 10.17 -0.79 -17.59
N ASP A 153 10.42 0.30 -16.88
CA ASP A 153 9.63 0.74 -15.70
C ASP A 153 8.76 1.98 -15.96
N ASP A 154 8.80 2.53 -17.18
CA ASP A 154 8.07 3.75 -17.59
C ASP A 154 6.94 3.44 -18.59
N VAL A 155 6.25 2.32 -18.35
CA VAL A 155 5.10 1.88 -19.14
C VAL A 155 3.87 1.65 -18.26
N GLU A 156 2.69 1.53 -18.87
CA GLU A 156 1.49 1.09 -18.16
C GLU A 156 1.60 -0.37 -17.72
N ALA A 157 0.97 -0.69 -16.60
CA ALA A 157 0.85 -2.04 -16.07
C ALA A 157 -0.53 -2.25 -15.43
N ILE A 158 -0.90 -3.52 -15.35
CA ILE A 158 -2.03 -3.99 -14.54
C ILE A 158 -1.50 -4.98 -13.52
N LEU A 159 -1.74 -4.69 -12.24
CA LEU A 159 -1.54 -5.63 -11.15
C LEU A 159 -2.91 -6.15 -10.72
N GLY A 160 -3.14 -7.44 -10.96
CA GLY A 160 -4.44 -8.06 -10.82
C GLY A 160 -4.41 -9.24 -9.85
N GLY A 161 -5.28 -9.22 -8.85
CA GLY A 161 -5.55 -10.32 -7.94
C GLY A 161 -6.89 -10.97 -8.26
N MET A 162 -6.94 -12.29 -8.19
CA MET A 162 -8.08 -13.12 -8.56
C MET A 162 -8.33 -14.15 -7.47
N LEU A 163 -9.49 -14.02 -6.81
CA LEU A 163 -9.93 -14.93 -5.76
C LEU A 163 -11.22 -15.63 -6.24
N PRO A 164 -11.16 -16.94 -6.56
CA PRO A 164 -12.35 -17.70 -6.91
C PRO A 164 -13.35 -17.71 -5.75
N MET A 165 -14.58 -17.28 -6.00
CA MET A 165 -15.64 -17.20 -4.98
C MET A 165 -16.53 -18.43 -5.04
N THR A 166 -17.13 -18.63 -6.22
CA THR A 166 -17.95 -19.77 -6.61
C THR A 166 -17.43 -20.32 -7.94
N GLU A 167 -18.11 -21.31 -8.53
CA GLU A 167 -17.77 -21.82 -9.87
C GLU A 167 -17.99 -20.76 -10.98
N GLU A 168 -18.89 -19.81 -10.75
CA GLU A 168 -19.31 -18.82 -11.76
C GLU A 168 -18.75 -17.41 -11.50
N MET A 169 -18.30 -17.14 -10.27
CA MET A 169 -17.90 -15.81 -9.82
C MET A 169 -16.49 -15.79 -9.26
N THR A 170 -15.72 -14.78 -9.66
CA THR A 170 -14.39 -14.47 -9.14
C THR A 170 -14.38 -13.04 -8.64
N LEU A 171 -13.74 -12.83 -7.49
CA LEU A 171 -13.44 -11.50 -6.99
C LEU A 171 -12.12 -11.02 -7.60
N PHE A 172 -12.17 -9.87 -8.26
CA PHE A 172 -11.03 -9.22 -8.86
C PHE A 172 -10.61 -8.01 -8.04
N VAL A 173 -9.34 -7.97 -7.65
CA VAL A 173 -8.68 -6.77 -7.13
C VAL A 173 -7.77 -6.27 -8.24
N LYS A 174 -7.91 -5.02 -8.67
CA LYS A 174 -7.22 -4.54 -9.87
C LYS A 174 -6.68 -3.13 -9.72
N PHE A 175 -5.38 -3.00 -9.95
CA PHE A 175 -4.67 -1.76 -10.23
C PHE A 175 -4.46 -1.62 -11.75
N LYS A 176 -4.56 -0.40 -12.28
CA LYS A 176 -3.99 -0.03 -13.60
C LYS A 176 -3.25 1.30 -13.44
N GLY A 177 -2.01 1.37 -13.92
CA GLY A 177 -1.20 2.59 -13.87
C GLY A 177 0.27 2.33 -14.16
N ALA A 178 1.16 3.22 -13.72
CA ALA A 178 2.61 3.08 -13.96
C ALA A 178 3.18 1.74 -13.43
N SER A 179 3.97 1.07 -14.27
CA SER A 179 4.62 -0.20 -13.96
C SER A 179 5.59 -0.12 -12.79
N ALA A 180 6.31 1.00 -12.63
CA ALA A 180 7.12 1.26 -11.44
C ALA A 180 6.32 1.14 -10.13
N VAL A 181 5.09 1.65 -10.10
CA VAL A 181 4.22 1.58 -8.91
C VAL A 181 3.67 0.17 -8.72
N ALA A 182 3.23 -0.49 -9.80
CA ALA A 182 2.79 -1.88 -9.74
C ALA A 182 3.88 -2.80 -9.16
N LYS A 183 5.12 -2.66 -9.65
CA LYS A 183 6.29 -3.42 -9.19
C LYS A 183 6.61 -3.12 -7.72
N LYS A 184 6.63 -1.85 -7.33
CA LYS A 184 6.89 -1.41 -5.95
C LYS A 184 5.84 -1.93 -4.95
N GLU A 185 4.57 -1.91 -5.34
CA GLU A 185 3.45 -2.27 -4.45
C GLU A 185 3.09 -3.77 -4.50
N GLN A 186 3.68 -4.55 -5.41
CA GLN A 186 3.33 -5.97 -5.64
C GLN A 186 3.33 -6.81 -4.36
N LYS A 187 4.34 -6.65 -3.50
CA LYS A 187 4.42 -7.40 -2.22
C LYS A 187 3.29 -7.02 -1.26
N LYS A 188 2.97 -5.73 -1.15
CA LYS A 188 1.84 -5.26 -0.32
C LYS A 188 0.51 -5.68 -0.90
N PHE A 189 0.39 -5.73 -2.23
CA PHE A 189 -0.79 -6.24 -2.92
C PHE A 189 -1.03 -7.73 -2.62
N LEU A 190 0.01 -8.56 -2.66
CA LEU A 190 -0.07 -9.97 -2.23
C LEU A 190 -0.50 -10.09 -0.76
N GLN A 191 0.07 -9.27 0.13
CA GLN A 191 -0.32 -9.23 1.54
C GLN A 191 -1.79 -8.82 1.71
N PHE A 192 -2.23 -7.79 0.98
CA PHE A 192 -3.62 -7.35 0.97
C PHE A 192 -4.57 -8.47 0.55
N MET A 193 -4.27 -9.18 -0.55
CA MET A 193 -5.07 -10.31 -1.03
C MET A 193 -5.25 -11.38 0.06
N ALA A 194 -4.20 -11.69 0.83
CA ALA A 194 -4.26 -12.66 1.93
C ALA A 194 -5.17 -12.24 3.10
N THR A 195 -5.52 -10.95 3.20
CA THR A 195 -6.38 -10.43 4.27
C THR A 195 -7.87 -10.44 3.91
N LEU A 196 -8.19 -10.70 2.64
CA LEU A 196 -9.57 -10.67 2.16
C LEU A 196 -10.40 -11.71 2.90
N ARG A 197 -11.54 -11.28 3.41
CA ARG A 197 -12.49 -12.11 4.12
C ARG A 197 -13.87 -11.88 3.55
N MET A 198 -14.51 -12.95 3.13
CA MET A 198 -15.88 -12.92 2.62
C MET A 198 -16.82 -13.11 3.80
N SER A 199 -17.77 -12.20 3.96
CA SER A 199 -18.86 -12.41 4.90
C SER A 199 -19.69 -13.56 4.35
N ALA A 200 -19.69 -14.72 5.03
CA ALA A 200 -20.62 -15.78 4.67
C ALA A 200 -22.04 -15.20 4.77
N ALA A 201 -22.79 -15.22 3.68
CA ALA A 201 -24.23 -15.08 3.79
C ALA A 201 -24.68 -16.27 4.66
N GLU A 202 -25.09 -15.98 5.89
CA GLU A 202 -25.71 -16.95 6.78
C GLU A 202 -26.89 -17.52 6.00
N SER A 203 -26.73 -18.75 5.49
CA SER A 203 -27.81 -19.48 4.87
C SER A 203 -28.79 -19.78 6.00
N VAL A 204 -29.82 -18.95 6.11
CA VAL A 204 -31.00 -19.26 6.91
C VAL A 204 -31.59 -20.50 6.26
N VAL A 205 -31.27 -21.66 6.83
CA VAL A 205 -31.99 -22.90 6.59
C VAL A 205 -33.27 -22.75 7.40
N GLU A 206 -34.36 -22.34 6.76
CA GLU A 206 -35.69 -22.59 7.31
C GLU A 206 -35.96 -24.09 7.17
N GLU A 207 -36.16 -24.74 8.31
CA GLU A 207 -36.54 -26.15 8.48
C GLU A 207 -38.00 -26.38 8.07
#